data_AF-A0A2P7QZ92-F1
#
_entry.id   AF-A0A2P7QZ92-F1
#
_cell.length_a   1.000
_cell.length_b   1.000
_cell.length_c   1.000
_cell.angle_alpha   90.00
_cell.angle_beta   90.00
_cell.angle_gamma   90.00
#
_symmetry.space_group_name_H-M   'P 1'
#
loop_
_entity.id
_entity.type
_entity.pdbx_description
1 polymer ?
#
loop_
_entity_poly.entity_id
_entity_poly.type
_entity_poly.pdbx_seq_one_letter_code
_entity_poly.pdbx_strand_id
1 'polypeptide(L)'
;MGDADRDKMLRDMAANRGCRLVKSRRRTPGVGDYGHYGLKDAASDTEIFGFGPDGLTASPEAIESFLRKGLVADWKSSLAAAEPAPQTKSKPRTDNVAPEATQAARPRAAKDKRVRPAAEPPPTPPPPPPPSAKPKLRIVESAVATVPETGPPPPDPPRVAPPPPAPPPPSPSRPILKIRDARPADAQGLAALLGDTGDAKTIAVRISAQRKAGEPPLVAEEDGAILGCLAWHALPLLQRDAPLGRITFLHVAPPARRRGIGRALVEEAEARLADAGCTRVEALAEIEIGAAPDFFRRLGWTRATYRYARDLDV
;
A
#
# COMPACT_ATOMS: atom_id res chain seq x y z
N MET A 1 15.08 13.60 -6.19
CA MET A 1 15.48 12.30 -5.62
C MET A 1 16.98 12.25 -5.67
N GLY A 2 17.65 12.04 -4.54
CA GLY A 2 19.11 11.91 -4.50
C GLY A 2 19.57 10.51 -4.87
N ASP A 3 20.86 10.36 -5.19
CA ASP A 3 21.45 9.07 -5.56
C ASP A 3 21.31 8.01 -4.45
N ALA A 4 21.32 8.42 -3.18
CA ALA A 4 21.10 7.53 -2.03
C ALA A 4 19.65 7.02 -1.95
N ASP A 5 18.66 7.87 -2.28
CA ASP A 5 17.25 7.47 -2.34
C ASP A 5 17.04 6.49 -3.50
N ARG A 6 17.66 6.78 -4.65
CA ARG A 6 17.60 5.93 -5.85
C ARG A 6 18.30 4.59 -5.62
N ASP A 7 19.47 4.58 -4.96
CA ASP A 7 20.14 3.36 -4.51
C ASP A 7 19.23 2.51 -3.63
N LYS A 8 18.51 3.12 -2.68
CA LYS A 8 17.57 2.42 -1.82
C LYS A 8 16.41 1.87 -2.65
N MET A 9 15.78 2.68 -3.50
CA MET A 9 14.68 2.28 -4.38
C MET A 9 15.07 1.08 -5.26
N LEU A 10 16.21 1.14 -5.97
CA LEU A 10 16.66 0.06 -6.84
C LEU A 10 17.01 -1.21 -6.06
N ARG A 11 17.58 -1.09 -4.85
CA ARG A 11 17.89 -2.22 -3.97
C ARG A 11 16.61 -2.89 -3.46
N ASP A 12 15.62 -2.10 -3.07
CA ASP A 12 14.31 -2.59 -2.65
C ASP A 12 13.57 -3.24 -3.84
N MET A 13 13.61 -2.64 -5.03
CA MET A 13 13.02 -3.21 -6.26
C MET A 13 13.68 -4.54 -6.66
N ALA A 14 15.00 -4.65 -6.51
CA ALA A 14 15.75 -5.89 -6.78
C ALA A 14 15.43 -6.97 -5.74
N ALA A 15 15.52 -6.65 -4.45
CA ALA A 15 15.25 -7.60 -3.36
C ALA A 15 13.81 -8.14 -3.41
N ASN A 16 12.84 -7.28 -3.71
CA ASN A 16 11.44 -7.70 -3.93
C ASN A 16 11.25 -8.67 -5.11
N ARG A 17 12.26 -8.84 -5.99
CA ARG A 17 12.27 -9.80 -7.11
C ARG A 17 13.08 -11.06 -6.86
N GLY A 18 13.71 -11.21 -5.70
CA GLY A 18 14.74 -12.26 -5.51
C GLY A 18 16.04 -11.93 -6.23
N CYS A 19 16.28 -10.65 -6.58
CA CYS A 19 17.54 -10.19 -7.14
C CYS A 19 18.36 -9.42 -6.11
N ARG A 20 19.68 -9.51 -6.19
CA ARG A 20 20.65 -8.74 -5.40
C ARG A 20 21.22 -7.61 -6.27
N LEU A 21 20.95 -6.37 -5.90
CA LEU A 21 21.56 -5.21 -6.56
C LEU A 21 23.04 -5.10 -6.18
N VAL A 22 23.90 -5.11 -7.20
CA VAL A 22 25.31 -4.78 -7.10
C VAL A 22 25.49 -3.35 -7.65
N LYS A 23 26.32 -2.55 -6.97
CA LYS A 23 26.74 -1.21 -7.40
C LYS A 23 28.26 -1.17 -7.50
N SER A 24 28.80 -0.38 -8.43
CA SER A 24 30.25 -0.18 -8.54
C SER A 24 30.86 0.33 -7.24
N ARG A 25 32.09 -0.11 -6.97
CA ARG A 25 32.91 0.34 -5.85
C ARG A 25 33.77 1.56 -6.20
N ARG A 26 33.82 1.98 -7.47
CA ARG A 26 34.56 3.16 -7.94
C ARG A 26 33.91 4.43 -7.38
N ARG A 27 34.73 5.44 -7.11
CA ARG A 27 34.28 6.74 -6.54
C ARG A 27 34.65 7.96 -7.41
N THR A 28 35.32 7.74 -8.53
CA THR A 28 35.77 8.79 -9.45
C THR A 28 34.91 8.76 -10.72
N PRO A 29 34.16 9.83 -11.04
CA PRO A 29 33.43 9.93 -12.31
C PRO A 29 34.34 9.70 -13.52
N GLY A 30 33.84 8.97 -14.52
CA GLY A 30 34.57 8.66 -15.76
C GLY A 30 35.62 7.56 -15.64
N VAL A 31 35.80 6.91 -14.48
CA VAL A 31 36.81 5.85 -14.30
C VAL A 31 36.15 4.47 -14.12
N GLY A 32 36.26 3.64 -15.16
CA GLY A 32 35.73 2.27 -15.17
C GLY A 32 34.20 2.25 -15.01
N ASP A 33 33.70 1.27 -14.26
CA ASP A 33 32.27 1.06 -14.00
C ASP A 33 31.62 2.08 -13.04
N TYR A 34 32.21 3.26 -12.82
CA TYR A 34 31.64 4.29 -11.94
C TYR A 34 30.19 4.60 -12.33
N GLY A 35 29.29 4.64 -11.33
CA GLY A 35 27.87 4.91 -11.54
C GLY A 35 27.08 3.76 -12.19
N HIS A 36 27.71 2.61 -12.45
CA HIS A 36 27.05 1.43 -13.00
C HIS A 36 26.72 0.37 -11.93
N TYR A 37 25.83 -0.53 -12.31
CA TYR A 37 25.14 -1.50 -11.47
C TYR A 37 24.97 -2.83 -12.19
N GLY A 38 24.69 -3.88 -11.42
CA GLY A 38 24.27 -5.18 -11.93
C GLY A 38 23.23 -5.83 -11.03
N LEU A 39 22.53 -6.84 -11.56
CA LEU A 39 21.58 -7.68 -10.84
C LEU A 39 22.08 -9.11 -10.85
N LYS A 40 22.27 -9.69 -9.67
CA LYS A 40 22.47 -11.13 -9.47
C LYS A 40 21.18 -11.77 -8.95
N ASP A 41 21.02 -13.07 -9.14
CA ASP A 41 20.03 -13.86 -8.40
C ASP A 41 20.39 -13.89 -6.91
N ALA A 42 19.40 -13.86 -6.01
CA ALA A 42 19.64 -13.82 -4.57
C ALA A 42 19.83 -15.22 -3.93
N ALA A 43 19.50 -16.30 -4.64
CA ALA A 43 19.66 -17.67 -4.17
C ALA A 43 20.90 -18.37 -4.77
N SER A 44 21.21 -18.14 -6.05
CA SER A 44 22.35 -18.75 -6.74
C SER A 44 23.55 -17.82 -6.99
N ASP A 45 23.43 -16.53 -6.65
CA ASP A 45 24.37 -15.45 -7.00
C ASP A 45 24.72 -15.33 -8.50
N THR A 46 23.95 -15.98 -9.39
CA THR A 46 24.18 -15.96 -10.84
C THR A 46 23.89 -14.57 -11.42
N GLU A 47 24.68 -14.14 -12.40
CA GLU A 47 24.54 -12.82 -13.01
C GLU A 47 23.36 -12.78 -13.99
N ILE A 48 22.40 -11.88 -13.75
CA ILE A 48 21.16 -11.75 -14.52
C ILE A 48 21.27 -10.61 -15.55
N PHE A 49 21.79 -9.45 -15.13
CA PHE A 49 21.79 -8.23 -15.97
C PHE A 49 22.83 -7.21 -15.48
N GLY A 50 23.38 -6.40 -16.39
CA GLY A 50 24.29 -5.30 -16.06
C GLY A 50 25.73 -5.72 -15.73
N PHE A 51 26.16 -6.88 -16.20
CA PHE A 51 27.55 -7.33 -16.13
C PHE A 51 28.17 -7.35 -17.54
N GLY A 52 29.48 -7.18 -17.62
CA GLY A 52 30.30 -7.27 -18.83
C GLY A 52 31.75 -7.62 -18.48
N PRO A 53 32.62 -7.82 -19.47
CA PRO A 53 33.99 -8.33 -19.25
C PRO A 53 34.82 -7.45 -18.30
N ASP A 54 34.65 -6.13 -18.36
CA ASP A 54 35.43 -5.15 -17.59
C ASP A 54 34.72 -4.61 -16.33
N GLY A 55 33.55 -5.15 -15.96
CA GLY A 55 32.80 -4.76 -14.77
C GLY A 55 31.29 -4.56 -14.99
N LEU A 56 30.69 -3.64 -14.22
CA LEU A 56 29.26 -3.36 -14.30
C LEU A 56 28.91 -2.43 -15.47
N THR A 57 27.81 -2.70 -16.16
CA THR A 57 27.46 -2.09 -17.45
C THR A 57 26.07 -1.44 -17.51
N ALA A 58 25.19 -1.65 -16.53
CA ALA A 58 23.87 -1.02 -16.51
C ALA A 58 23.84 0.29 -15.72
N SER A 59 23.23 1.34 -16.28
CA SER A 59 22.90 2.57 -15.55
C SER A 59 21.77 2.34 -14.51
N PRO A 60 21.54 3.26 -13.56
CA PRO A 60 20.39 3.19 -12.65
C PRO A 60 19.05 2.98 -13.38
N GLU A 61 18.85 3.71 -14.48
CA GLU A 61 17.65 3.69 -15.31
C GLU A 61 17.53 2.38 -16.11
N ALA A 62 18.65 1.80 -16.54
CA ALA A 62 18.68 0.50 -17.20
C ALA A 62 18.29 -0.63 -16.22
N ILE A 63 18.82 -0.61 -14.99
CA ILE A 63 18.39 -1.50 -13.89
C ILE A 63 16.90 -1.30 -13.62
N GLU A 64 16.45 -0.05 -13.49
CA GLU A 64 15.05 0.27 -13.21
C GLU A 64 14.12 -0.22 -14.33
N SER A 65 14.52 -0.05 -15.59
CA SER A 65 13.77 -0.52 -16.76
C SER A 65 13.72 -2.05 -16.81
N PHE A 66 14.85 -2.72 -16.59
CA PHE A 66 14.92 -4.19 -16.53
C PHE A 66 14.01 -4.75 -15.44
N LEU A 67 14.08 -4.17 -14.23
CA LEU A 67 13.18 -4.53 -13.14
C LEU A 67 11.72 -4.21 -13.49
N ARG A 68 11.39 -3.02 -14.00
CA ARG A 68 9.99 -2.69 -14.38
C ARG A 68 9.41 -3.63 -15.46
N LYS A 69 10.23 -4.19 -16.36
CA LYS A 69 9.80 -4.99 -17.53
C LYS A 69 9.59 -6.50 -17.32
N GLY A 70 9.80 -7.03 -16.12
CA GLY A 70 9.81 -8.48 -15.89
C GLY A 70 8.45 -9.20 -15.94
N LEU A 71 7.84 -9.35 -17.13
CA LEU A 71 6.90 -10.42 -17.54
C LEU A 71 6.70 -10.51 -19.08
N VAL A 72 7.69 -10.10 -19.89
CA VAL A 72 7.55 -10.01 -21.37
C VAL A 72 7.66 -11.37 -22.09
N ALA A 73 8.07 -12.45 -21.42
CA ALA A 73 8.24 -13.77 -22.06
C ALA A 73 6.94 -14.28 -22.70
N ASP A 74 5.85 -14.34 -21.93
CA ASP A 74 4.62 -15.04 -22.35
C ASP A 74 3.73 -14.17 -23.28
N TRP A 75 3.70 -12.85 -23.06
CA TRP A 75 2.86 -11.93 -23.86
C TRP A 75 3.46 -11.62 -25.25
N LYS A 76 4.79 -11.76 -25.42
CA LYS A 76 5.45 -11.40 -26.70
C LYS A 76 5.04 -12.30 -27.86
N SER A 77 4.63 -13.54 -27.59
CA SER A 77 4.07 -14.44 -28.61
C SER A 77 2.75 -13.90 -29.20
N SER A 78 1.94 -13.21 -28.39
CA SER A 78 0.67 -12.62 -28.84
C SER A 78 0.86 -11.30 -29.60
N LEU A 79 1.90 -10.51 -29.24
CA LEU A 79 2.24 -9.30 -30.00
C LEU A 79 2.93 -9.59 -31.34
N ALA A 80 3.65 -10.71 -31.47
CA ALA A 80 4.23 -11.14 -32.74
C ALA A 80 3.18 -11.50 -33.80
N ALA A 81 1.96 -11.86 -33.38
CA ALA A 81 0.81 -12.07 -34.26
C ALA A 81 0.05 -10.76 -34.60
N ALA A 82 0.47 -9.62 -34.04
CA ALA A 82 -0.21 -8.33 -34.14
C ALA A 82 0.71 -7.24 -34.73
N GLU A 83 1.34 -7.55 -35.87
CA GLU A 83 1.93 -6.48 -36.70
C GLU A 83 0.83 -5.51 -37.18
N PRO A 84 1.06 -4.19 -37.15
CA PRO A 84 0.10 -3.23 -37.66
C PRO A 84 -0.05 -3.38 -39.17
N ALA A 85 -1.30 -3.43 -39.64
CA ALA A 85 -1.61 -3.57 -41.06
C ALA A 85 -0.86 -2.52 -41.92
N PRO A 86 -0.32 -2.90 -43.10
CA PRO A 86 0.58 -2.06 -43.86
C PRO A 86 -0.10 -0.75 -44.30
N GLN A 87 0.44 0.38 -43.84
CA GLN A 87 -0.08 1.70 -44.19
C GLN A 87 -0.04 1.89 -45.71
N THR A 88 -1.22 2.06 -46.32
CA THR A 88 -1.38 2.31 -47.75
C THR A 88 -0.76 3.65 -48.13
N LYS A 89 0.45 3.60 -48.69
CA LYS A 89 1.18 4.79 -49.16
C LYS A 89 0.38 5.53 -50.23
N SER A 90 -0.19 6.69 -49.88
CA SER A 90 -0.73 7.62 -50.85
C SER A 90 0.41 8.11 -51.75
N LYS A 91 0.34 7.79 -53.06
CA LYS A 91 1.27 8.35 -54.04
C LYS A 91 1.00 9.84 -54.23
N PRO A 92 2.03 10.67 -54.43
CA PRO A 92 1.84 12.08 -54.77
C PRO A 92 1.23 12.22 -56.17
N ARG A 93 0.53 13.33 -56.40
CA ARG A 93 0.02 13.72 -57.72
C ARG A 93 0.24 15.21 -57.90
N THR A 94 1.05 15.57 -58.90
CA THR A 94 1.11 16.90 -59.52
C THR A 94 -0.13 17.05 -60.44
N ASP A 95 -0.58 18.22 -60.91
CA ASP A 95 0.13 19.42 -61.39
C ASP A 95 -0.68 20.73 -61.21
N ASN A 96 -0.10 21.85 -61.67
CA ASN A 96 -0.58 23.24 -61.51
C ASN A 96 -1.78 23.64 -62.39
N VAL A 97 -2.61 24.58 -61.91
CA VAL A 97 -3.13 25.76 -62.65
C VAL A 97 -3.29 26.95 -61.67
N ALA A 98 -3.07 28.18 -62.15
CA ALA A 98 -3.26 29.49 -61.49
C ALA A 98 -3.83 30.49 -62.54
N PRO A 99 -4.04 31.82 -62.30
CA PRO A 99 -3.89 32.66 -61.09
C PRO A 99 -5.23 33.44 -60.78
N GLU A 100 -5.36 34.66 -60.23
CA GLU A 100 -4.48 35.72 -59.66
C GLU A 100 -5.27 36.66 -58.69
N ALA A 101 -4.56 37.59 -58.03
CA ALA A 101 -5.03 38.88 -57.47
C ALA A 101 -6.08 38.88 -56.32
N THR A 102 -6.17 39.90 -55.44
CA THR A 102 -5.58 41.25 -55.41
C THR A 102 -5.38 41.75 -53.96
N GLN A 103 -4.27 42.45 -53.64
CA GLN A 103 -4.03 43.51 -52.60
C GLN A 103 -4.61 43.34 -51.15
N ALA A 104 -3.93 43.70 -50.04
CA ALA A 104 -2.60 44.28 -49.74
C ALA A 104 -2.19 43.84 -48.28
N ALA A 105 -1.48 44.51 -47.35
CA ALA A 105 -0.86 45.84 -47.20
C ALA A 105 0.32 45.82 -46.18
N ARG A 106 0.65 46.97 -45.55
CA ARG A 106 1.74 47.23 -44.56
C ARG A 106 1.31 48.40 -43.61
N PRO A 107 2.03 48.79 -42.51
CA PRO A 107 3.39 48.43 -42.09
C PRO A 107 3.65 48.14 -40.58
N ARG A 108 4.88 47.64 -40.34
CA ARG A 108 5.76 47.68 -39.15
C ARG A 108 5.30 48.43 -37.86
N ALA A 109 5.53 47.75 -36.72
CA ALA A 109 6.06 48.34 -35.49
C ALA A 109 7.15 47.40 -34.88
N ALA A 110 7.93 47.87 -33.91
CA ALA A 110 9.01 47.10 -33.29
C ALA A 110 9.15 47.43 -31.78
N LYS A 111 9.94 46.61 -31.06
CA LYS A 111 10.09 46.55 -29.58
C LYS A 111 8.92 45.85 -28.87
N ASP A 112 9.08 45.29 -27.66
CA ASP A 112 10.25 45.32 -26.77
C ASP A 112 10.56 43.97 -26.09
N LYS A 113 11.79 43.82 -25.56
CA LYS A 113 12.17 42.66 -24.73
C LYS A 113 11.61 42.84 -23.32
N ARG A 114 10.78 41.90 -22.84
CA ARG A 114 10.41 41.81 -21.41
C ARG A 114 10.85 40.48 -20.80
N VAL A 115 11.95 40.53 -20.06
CA VAL A 115 12.42 39.43 -19.19
C VAL A 115 11.39 39.24 -18.08
N ARG A 116 11.02 37.98 -17.78
CA ARG A 116 10.30 37.63 -16.55
C ARG A 116 11.35 37.32 -15.47
N PRO A 117 11.23 37.87 -14.24
CA PRO A 117 12.17 37.57 -13.16
C PRO A 117 12.05 36.09 -12.73
N ALA A 118 13.11 35.59 -12.10
CA ALA A 118 13.13 34.24 -11.53
C ALA A 118 12.15 34.11 -10.35
N ALA A 119 11.64 32.89 -10.13
CA ALA A 119 10.86 32.58 -8.94
C ALA A 119 11.79 32.36 -7.74
N GLU A 120 11.38 32.89 -6.59
CA GLU A 120 12.09 32.76 -5.30
C GLU A 120 11.84 31.36 -4.70
N PRO A 121 12.86 30.70 -4.10
CA PRO A 121 12.69 29.36 -3.53
C PRO A 121 11.88 29.40 -2.21
N PRO A 122 11.06 28.36 -1.92
CA PRO A 122 10.25 28.31 -0.70
C PRO A 122 11.11 28.16 0.57
N PRO A 123 10.66 28.72 1.72
CA PRO A 123 11.41 28.70 2.96
C PRO A 123 11.50 27.29 3.59
N THR A 124 12.62 27.02 4.24
CA THR A 124 12.89 25.77 4.98
C THR A 124 12.03 25.65 6.25
N PRO A 125 11.51 24.45 6.59
CA PRO A 125 10.82 24.23 7.86
C PRO A 125 11.79 24.26 9.07
N PRO A 126 11.32 24.65 10.27
CA PRO A 126 12.13 24.69 11.48
C PRO A 126 12.47 23.29 12.02
N PRO A 127 13.57 23.15 12.80
CA PRO A 127 13.99 21.87 13.37
C PRO A 127 13.09 21.39 14.53
N PRO A 128 12.99 20.07 14.77
CA PRO A 128 12.18 19.50 15.85
C PRO A 128 12.81 19.72 17.25
N PRO A 129 11.99 19.77 18.32
CA PRO A 129 12.46 19.94 19.70
C PRO A 129 13.17 18.67 20.25
N PRO A 130 14.06 18.82 21.26
CA PRO A 130 14.79 17.70 21.85
C PRO A 130 13.89 16.78 22.71
N PRO A 131 14.27 15.49 22.89
CA PRO A 131 13.46 14.51 23.59
C PRO A 131 13.42 14.73 25.11
N SER A 132 12.25 14.53 25.72
CA SER A 132 12.05 14.60 27.17
C SER A 132 12.65 13.40 27.90
N ALA A 133 13.21 13.65 29.10
CA ALA A 133 13.85 12.61 29.91
C ALA A 133 12.85 11.71 30.63
N LYS A 134 13.19 10.41 30.76
CA LYS A 134 12.39 9.43 31.50
C LYS A 134 12.45 9.73 33.01
N PRO A 135 11.31 9.71 33.75
CA PRO A 135 11.33 9.80 35.21
C PRO A 135 11.99 8.55 35.82
N LYS A 136 12.77 8.74 36.88
CA LYS A 136 13.38 7.65 37.66
C LYS A 136 12.47 7.29 38.84
N LEU A 137 12.19 6.01 39.01
CA LEU A 137 11.61 5.49 40.25
C LEU A 137 12.63 5.64 41.39
N ARG A 138 12.17 6.03 42.57
CA ARG A 138 12.96 6.05 43.81
C ARG A 138 12.23 5.25 44.89
N ILE A 139 12.93 4.27 45.43
CA ILE A 139 12.46 3.45 46.56
C ILE A 139 12.53 4.31 47.84
N VAL A 140 11.59 4.10 48.76
CA VAL A 140 11.61 4.69 50.10
C VAL A 140 11.76 3.54 51.10
N GLU A 141 12.77 3.64 51.97
CA GLU A 141 13.07 2.62 52.98
C GLU A 141 12.12 2.75 54.19
N SER A 142 11.87 1.62 54.86
CA SER A 142 11.01 1.57 56.03
C SER A 142 11.84 1.77 57.30
N ALA A 143 11.47 2.76 58.12
CA ALA A 143 12.05 2.98 59.45
C ALA A 143 11.20 2.29 60.53
N VAL A 144 11.86 1.73 61.55
CA VAL A 144 11.26 0.91 62.62
C VAL A 144 11.61 1.52 63.99
N ALA A 145 10.77 1.22 64.99
CA ALA A 145 10.87 1.63 66.41
C ALA A 145 10.48 3.10 66.69
N THR A 146 10.00 3.47 67.89
CA THR A 146 9.93 2.70 69.16
C THR A 146 8.62 3.01 69.91
N VAL A 147 8.17 2.09 70.78
CA VAL A 147 6.99 2.27 71.65
C VAL A 147 7.43 2.20 73.13
N PRO A 148 7.05 3.16 73.99
CA PRO A 148 7.07 3.01 75.45
C PRO A 148 5.73 2.49 75.98
N GLU A 149 5.76 1.68 77.05
CA GLU A 149 4.56 1.09 77.66
C GLU A 149 3.69 2.11 78.41
N THR A 150 2.37 1.94 78.32
CA THR A 150 1.40 2.44 79.31
C THR A 150 0.39 1.33 79.64
N GLY A 151 -0.25 1.43 80.81
CA GLY A 151 -0.98 0.31 81.45
C GLY A 151 -2.23 -0.19 80.71
N PRO A 152 -2.78 -1.35 81.15
CA PRO A 152 -3.85 -2.04 80.42
C PRO A 152 -5.16 -1.23 80.38
N PRO A 153 -5.76 -1.03 79.18
CA PRO A 153 -7.07 -0.41 79.05
C PRO A 153 -8.21 -1.37 79.48
N PRO A 154 -9.41 -0.83 79.79
CA PRO A 154 -10.60 -1.64 80.06
C PRO A 154 -11.05 -2.44 78.81
N PRO A 155 -11.81 -3.54 78.99
CA PRO A 155 -12.23 -4.40 77.89
C PRO A 155 -13.27 -3.71 76.98
N ASP A 156 -13.07 -3.84 75.66
CA ASP A 156 -14.01 -3.36 74.64
C ASP A 156 -15.36 -4.10 74.68
N PRO A 157 -16.48 -3.42 74.32
CA PRO A 157 -17.77 -4.08 74.09
C PRO A 157 -17.72 -5.03 72.88
N PRO A 158 -18.57 -6.07 72.82
CA PRO A 158 -18.52 -7.10 71.79
C PRO A 158 -18.72 -6.52 70.38
N ARG A 159 -17.65 -6.57 69.59
CA ARG A 159 -17.59 -6.09 68.21
C ARG A 159 -18.51 -6.90 67.30
N VAL A 160 -19.65 -6.32 66.92
CA VAL A 160 -20.51 -6.84 65.85
C VAL A 160 -19.70 -6.91 64.56
N ALA A 161 -19.73 -8.07 63.89
CA ALA A 161 -19.03 -8.25 62.63
C ALA A 161 -19.65 -7.37 61.53
N PRO A 162 -18.85 -6.67 60.70
CA PRO A 162 -19.40 -5.96 59.55
C PRO A 162 -20.02 -6.96 58.56
N PRO A 163 -21.08 -6.58 57.83
CA PRO A 163 -21.65 -7.44 56.80
C PRO A 163 -20.61 -7.76 55.72
N PRO A 164 -20.71 -8.93 55.04
CA PRO A 164 -19.77 -9.30 53.99
C PRO A 164 -19.78 -8.25 52.86
N PRO A 165 -18.64 -7.98 52.22
CA PRO A 165 -18.58 -7.05 51.11
C PRO A 165 -19.50 -7.50 49.98
N ALA A 166 -20.19 -6.55 49.35
CA ALA A 166 -21.03 -6.82 48.19
C ALA A 166 -20.21 -7.53 47.09
N PRO A 167 -20.83 -8.45 46.31
CA PRO A 167 -20.13 -9.12 45.22
C PRO A 167 -19.56 -8.07 44.24
N PRO A 168 -18.35 -8.29 43.71
CA PRO A 168 -17.74 -7.34 42.78
C PRO A 168 -18.66 -7.17 41.55
N PRO A 169 -18.73 -5.96 40.97
CA PRO A 169 -19.53 -5.74 39.77
C PRO A 169 -19.08 -6.72 38.66
N PRO A 170 -20.01 -7.20 37.82
CA PRO A 170 -19.66 -8.13 36.75
C PRO A 170 -18.57 -7.50 35.88
N SER A 171 -17.48 -8.25 35.68
CA SER A 171 -16.37 -7.79 34.85
C SER A 171 -16.90 -7.44 33.45
N PRO A 172 -16.53 -6.29 32.86
CA PRO A 172 -17.01 -5.91 31.55
C PRO A 172 -16.66 -7.02 30.56
N SER A 173 -17.70 -7.61 29.96
CA SER A 173 -17.57 -8.68 28.97
C SER A 173 -16.65 -8.20 27.85
N ARG A 174 -15.50 -8.87 27.68
CA ARG A 174 -14.57 -8.51 26.60
C ARG A 174 -15.33 -8.56 25.28
N PRO A 175 -15.27 -7.48 24.48
CA PRO A 175 -16.09 -7.41 23.29
C PRO A 175 -15.62 -8.45 22.27
N ILE A 176 -16.59 -9.08 21.61
CA ILE A 176 -16.35 -10.20 20.70
C ILE A 176 -16.30 -9.64 19.28
N LEU A 177 -15.11 -9.67 18.67
CA LEU A 177 -14.92 -9.41 17.25
C LEU A 177 -15.70 -10.43 16.42
N LYS A 178 -16.58 -9.96 15.53
CA LYS A 178 -17.35 -10.79 14.60
C LYS A 178 -16.96 -10.43 13.17
N ILE A 179 -16.58 -11.41 12.37
CA ILE A 179 -16.55 -11.27 10.91
C ILE A 179 -17.91 -11.72 10.38
N ARG A 180 -18.52 -10.93 9.48
CA ARG A 180 -19.82 -11.23 8.88
C ARG A 180 -20.05 -10.51 7.57
N ASP A 181 -21.11 -10.89 6.86
CA ASP A 181 -21.68 -10.12 5.76
C ASP A 181 -21.95 -8.66 6.13
N ALA A 182 -21.54 -7.77 5.24
CA ALA A 182 -22.03 -6.39 5.14
C ALA A 182 -23.50 -6.40 4.69
N ARG A 183 -24.31 -5.55 5.32
CA ARG A 183 -25.72 -5.30 5.00
C ARG A 183 -25.87 -3.81 4.67
N PRO A 184 -26.91 -3.39 3.92
CA PRO A 184 -27.12 -1.98 3.59
C PRO A 184 -27.21 -1.06 4.83
N ALA A 185 -27.67 -1.59 5.97
CA ALA A 185 -27.70 -0.87 7.26
C ALA A 185 -26.30 -0.56 7.85
N ASP A 186 -25.27 -1.33 7.50
CA ASP A 186 -23.91 -1.10 8.01
C ASP A 186 -23.21 0.08 7.29
N ALA A 187 -23.84 0.66 6.26
CA ALA A 187 -23.25 1.66 5.38
C ALA A 187 -22.86 2.98 6.08
N GLN A 188 -23.52 3.34 7.19
CA GLN A 188 -23.13 4.51 7.98
C GLN A 188 -21.84 4.27 8.78
N GLY A 189 -21.67 3.07 9.35
CA GLY A 189 -20.42 2.66 10.00
C GLY A 189 -19.27 2.51 8.99
N LEU A 190 -19.58 2.03 7.78
CA LEU A 190 -18.63 1.96 6.68
C LEU A 190 -18.23 3.33 6.14
N ALA A 191 -19.16 4.30 6.03
CA ALA A 191 -18.82 5.67 5.69
C ALA A 191 -17.87 6.29 6.75
N ALA A 192 -18.16 6.09 8.04
CA ALA A 192 -17.28 6.54 9.13
C ALA A 192 -15.88 5.87 9.11
N LEU A 193 -15.79 4.59 8.71
CA LEU A 193 -14.52 3.87 8.52
C LEU A 193 -13.71 4.41 7.33
N LEU A 194 -14.39 4.83 6.27
CA LEU A 194 -13.79 5.24 4.99
C LEU A 194 -13.53 6.76 4.88
N GLY A 195 -14.10 7.56 5.77
CA GLY A 195 -14.01 9.01 5.75
C GLY A 195 -14.55 9.60 4.45
N ASP A 196 -13.84 10.59 3.90
CA ASP A 196 -14.27 11.34 2.70
C ASP A 196 -14.35 10.49 1.41
N THR A 197 -13.98 9.20 1.45
CA THR A 197 -13.95 8.32 0.27
C THR A 197 -15.28 7.63 -0.07
N GLY A 198 -16.35 7.84 0.71
CA GLY A 198 -17.70 7.41 0.29
C GLY A 198 -18.84 7.76 1.26
N ASP A 199 -19.95 8.24 0.71
CA ASP A 199 -21.17 8.50 1.47
C ASP A 199 -21.98 7.21 1.76
N ALA A 200 -22.75 7.23 2.84
CA ALA A 200 -23.51 6.07 3.30
C ALA A 200 -24.60 5.59 2.31
N LYS A 201 -25.18 6.48 1.48
CA LYS A 201 -26.21 6.10 0.51
C LYS A 201 -25.58 5.33 -0.67
N THR A 202 -24.48 5.84 -1.21
CA THR A 202 -23.72 5.16 -2.26
C THR A 202 -23.12 3.84 -1.75
N ILE A 203 -22.62 3.79 -0.51
CA ILE A 203 -22.13 2.56 0.11
C ILE A 203 -23.28 1.54 0.26
N ALA A 204 -24.47 1.93 0.72
CA ALA A 204 -25.62 1.03 0.83
C ALA A 204 -26.03 0.42 -0.52
N VAL A 205 -25.99 1.21 -1.60
CA VAL A 205 -26.24 0.74 -2.97
C VAL A 205 -25.14 -0.25 -3.42
N ARG A 206 -23.86 0.08 -3.21
CA ARG A 206 -22.72 -0.80 -3.56
C ARG A 206 -22.77 -2.14 -2.80
N ILE A 207 -23.15 -2.13 -1.52
CA ILE A 207 -23.37 -3.36 -0.76
C ILE A 207 -24.53 -4.16 -1.38
N SER A 208 -25.67 -3.52 -1.62
CA SER A 208 -26.86 -4.18 -2.17
C SER A 208 -26.59 -4.86 -3.52
N ALA A 209 -25.81 -4.23 -4.40
CA ALA A 209 -25.41 -4.79 -5.68
C ALA A 209 -24.52 -6.05 -5.51
N GLN A 210 -23.49 -5.97 -4.67
CA GLN A 210 -22.58 -7.10 -4.40
C GLN A 210 -23.30 -8.27 -3.70
N ARG A 211 -24.19 -7.99 -2.73
CA ARG A 211 -25.05 -9.04 -2.13
C ARG A 211 -25.96 -9.70 -3.18
N LYS A 212 -26.48 -8.95 -4.16
CA LYS A 212 -27.30 -9.49 -5.25
C LYS A 212 -26.48 -10.36 -6.23
N ALA A 213 -25.19 -10.09 -6.38
CA ALA A 213 -24.26 -10.91 -7.15
C ALA A 213 -23.84 -12.22 -6.45
N GLY A 214 -24.21 -12.42 -5.19
CA GLY A 214 -23.78 -13.56 -4.37
C GLY A 214 -22.44 -13.33 -3.64
N GLU A 215 -21.86 -12.14 -3.75
CA GLU A 215 -20.53 -11.79 -3.23
C GLU A 215 -20.64 -10.69 -2.14
N PRO A 216 -21.28 -10.96 -0.99
CA PRO A 216 -21.44 -9.98 0.06
C PRO A 216 -20.07 -9.53 0.61
N PRO A 217 -19.75 -8.22 0.65
CA PRO A 217 -18.54 -7.74 1.30
C PRO A 217 -18.52 -8.15 2.77
N LEU A 218 -17.34 -8.30 3.34
CA LEU A 218 -17.16 -8.62 4.75
C LEU A 218 -17.03 -7.35 5.58
N VAL A 219 -17.55 -7.39 6.80
CA VAL A 219 -17.25 -6.43 7.87
C VAL A 219 -16.73 -7.12 9.11
N ALA A 220 -15.82 -6.45 9.80
CA ALA A 220 -15.40 -6.78 11.15
C ALA A 220 -16.12 -5.84 12.14
N GLU A 221 -17.04 -6.40 12.92
CA GLU A 221 -17.83 -5.71 13.93
C GLU A 221 -17.28 -5.99 15.33
N GLU A 222 -17.21 -4.97 16.18
CA GLU A 222 -17.00 -5.08 17.62
C GLU A 222 -17.90 -4.04 18.32
N ASP A 223 -18.73 -4.47 19.27
CA ASP A 223 -19.76 -3.64 19.94
C ASP A 223 -20.65 -2.79 19.01
N GLY A 224 -20.95 -3.33 17.81
CA GLY A 224 -21.71 -2.64 16.78
C GLY A 224 -20.92 -1.63 15.95
N ALA A 225 -19.67 -1.31 16.33
CA ALA A 225 -18.76 -0.49 15.54
C ALA A 225 -18.09 -1.32 14.43
N ILE A 226 -18.03 -0.78 13.22
CA ILE A 226 -17.34 -1.42 12.09
C ILE A 226 -15.86 -1.02 12.11
N LEU A 227 -15.00 -1.96 12.48
CA LEU A 227 -13.55 -1.75 12.64
C LEU A 227 -12.73 -2.10 11.39
N GLY A 228 -13.34 -2.77 10.42
CA GLY A 228 -12.70 -3.13 9.15
C GLY A 228 -13.70 -3.71 8.15
N CYS A 229 -13.29 -3.77 6.89
CA CYS A 229 -14.08 -4.35 5.81
C CYS A 229 -13.20 -4.90 4.68
N LEU A 230 -13.76 -5.81 3.89
CA LEU A 230 -13.10 -6.44 2.75
C LEU A 230 -14.11 -6.71 1.63
N ALA A 231 -13.76 -6.41 0.38
CA ALA A 231 -14.52 -6.81 -0.81
C ALA A 231 -13.74 -7.88 -1.60
N TRP A 232 -14.45 -8.93 -2.02
CA TRP A 232 -13.92 -10.14 -2.64
C TRP A 232 -14.84 -10.60 -3.77
N HIS A 233 -14.27 -11.20 -4.82
CA HIS A 233 -15.01 -11.68 -5.99
C HIS A 233 -14.40 -12.95 -6.56
N ALA A 234 -15.21 -13.83 -7.13
CA ALA A 234 -14.80 -15.01 -7.89
C ALA A 234 -14.94 -14.73 -9.40
N LEU A 235 -13.84 -14.60 -10.11
CA LEU A 235 -13.83 -14.26 -11.54
C LEU A 235 -13.65 -15.51 -12.41
N PRO A 236 -14.64 -15.89 -13.24
CA PRO A 236 -14.44 -16.89 -14.30
C PRO A 236 -13.29 -16.48 -15.24
N LEU A 237 -12.50 -17.46 -15.67
CA LEU A 237 -11.39 -17.28 -16.60
C LEU A 237 -11.65 -18.07 -17.89
N LEU A 238 -11.18 -17.57 -19.03
CA LEU A 238 -11.25 -18.31 -20.30
C LEU A 238 -10.17 -19.40 -20.40
N GLN A 239 -9.05 -19.20 -19.69
CA GLN A 239 -7.83 -20.00 -19.77
C GLN A 239 -7.58 -20.92 -18.57
N ARG A 240 -8.58 -21.10 -17.68
CA ARG A 240 -8.57 -22.04 -16.54
C ARG A 240 -9.99 -22.46 -16.21
N ASP A 241 -10.17 -23.73 -15.86
CA ASP A 241 -11.48 -24.28 -15.47
C ASP A 241 -11.95 -23.73 -14.11
N ALA A 242 -11.01 -23.44 -13.21
CA ALA A 242 -11.28 -22.86 -11.89
C ALA A 242 -11.27 -21.31 -11.93
N PRO A 243 -12.24 -20.64 -11.28
CA PRO A 243 -12.26 -19.19 -11.18
C PRO A 243 -11.09 -18.63 -10.37
N LEU A 244 -10.74 -17.37 -10.63
CA LEU A 244 -9.75 -16.61 -9.89
C LEU A 244 -10.43 -15.79 -8.79
N GLY A 245 -10.08 -16.06 -7.53
CA GLY A 245 -10.47 -15.21 -6.41
C GLY A 245 -9.70 -13.89 -6.43
N ARG A 246 -10.38 -12.77 -6.18
CA ARG A 246 -9.73 -11.46 -6.08
C ARG A 246 -10.29 -10.66 -4.91
N ILE A 247 -9.41 -10.25 -4.00
CA ILE A 247 -9.68 -9.20 -3.02
C ILE A 247 -9.49 -7.85 -3.72
N THR A 248 -10.58 -7.10 -3.87
CA THR A 248 -10.62 -5.79 -4.53
C THR A 248 -10.47 -4.63 -3.55
N PHE A 249 -10.83 -4.83 -2.28
CA PHE A 249 -10.72 -3.83 -1.23
C PHE A 249 -10.44 -4.47 0.13
N LEU A 250 -9.62 -3.83 0.96
CA LEU A 250 -9.40 -4.19 2.36
C LEU A 250 -9.04 -2.93 3.16
N HIS A 251 -9.83 -2.62 4.21
CA HIS A 251 -9.52 -1.56 5.16
C HIS A 251 -9.67 -2.06 6.61
N VAL A 252 -8.79 -1.59 7.49
CA VAL A 252 -8.93 -1.73 8.95
C VAL A 252 -8.66 -0.37 9.58
N ALA A 253 -9.54 0.07 10.48
CA ALA A 253 -9.48 1.38 11.14
C ALA A 253 -8.11 1.58 11.79
N PRO A 254 -7.44 2.75 11.65
CA PRO A 254 -6.13 3.00 12.22
C PRO A 254 -5.92 2.55 13.68
N PRO A 255 -6.80 2.86 14.66
CA PRO A 255 -6.64 2.39 16.04
C PRO A 255 -6.89 0.88 16.23
N ALA A 256 -7.54 0.22 15.29
CA ALA A 256 -7.87 -1.21 15.35
C ALA A 256 -6.82 -2.10 14.62
N ARG A 257 -5.81 -1.49 13.97
CA ARG A 257 -4.72 -2.21 13.29
C ARG A 257 -3.87 -3.01 14.30
N ARG A 258 -3.13 -3.99 13.78
CA ARG A 258 -2.31 -4.97 14.55
C ARG A 258 -3.08 -5.90 15.50
N ARG A 259 -4.38 -5.70 15.75
CA ARG A 259 -5.27 -6.57 16.55
C ARG A 259 -5.72 -7.88 15.87
N GLY A 260 -5.06 -8.31 14.78
CA GLY A 260 -5.47 -9.50 14.01
C GLY A 260 -6.65 -9.31 13.03
N ILE A 261 -7.46 -8.27 13.17
CA ILE A 261 -8.69 -8.04 12.36
C ILE A 261 -8.49 -8.22 10.85
N GLY A 262 -7.41 -7.63 10.28
CA GLY A 262 -7.13 -7.75 8.85
C GLY A 262 -6.80 -9.18 8.40
N ARG A 263 -6.19 -10.00 9.28
CA ARG A 263 -5.96 -11.43 9.02
C ARG A 263 -7.30 -12.17 8.99
N ALA A 264 -8.14 -12.00 10.01
CA ALA A 264 -9.45 -12.67 10.09
C ALA A 264 -10.39 -12.32 8.92
N LEU A 265 -10.34 -11.08 8.42
CA LEU A 265 -11.05 -10.69 7.19
C LEU A 265 -10.53 -11.46 5.95
N VAL A 266 -9.21 -11.61 5.79
CA VAL A 266 -8.63 -12.32 4.65
C VAL A 266 -8.89 -13.83 4.74
N GLU A 267 -8.77 -14.43 5.92
CA GLU A 267 -9.00 -15.87 6.12
C GLU A 267 -10.47 -16.26 5.85
N GLU A 268 -11.44 -15.44 6.25
CA GLU A 268 -12.85 -15.59 5.88
C GLU A 268 -13.07 -15.43 4.36
N ALA A 269 -12.36 -14.50 3.71
CA ALA A 269 -12.47 -14.29 2.27
C ALA A 269 -11.85 -15.45 1.47
N GLU A 270 -10.71 -15.99 1.94
CA GLU A 270 -10.06 -17.18 1.37
C GLU A 270 -10.98 -18.42 1.47
N ALA A 271 -11.65 -18.61 2.62
CA ALA A 271 -12.62 -19.69 2.80
C ALA A 271 -13.80 -19.58 1.80
N ARG A 272 -14.44 -18.41 1.72
CA ARG A 272 -15.56 -18.18 0.77
C ARG A 272 -15.16 -18.31 -0.69
N LEU A 273 -13.92 -17.94 -1.03
CA LEU A 273 -13.38 -18.11 -2.37
C LEU A 273 -13.09 -19.58 -2.68
N ALA A 274 -12.62 -20.37 -1.71
CA ALA A 274 -12.47 -21.81 -1.85
C ALA A 274 -13.83 -22.52 -2.01
N ASP A 275 -14.85 -22.11 -1.24
CA ASP A 275 -16.25 -22.59 -1.40
C ASP A 275 -16.83 -22.23 -2.77
N ALA A 276 -16.44 -21.08 -3.34
CA ALA A 276 -16.75 -20.66 -4.71
C ALA A 276 -15.88 -21.36 -5.79
N GLY A 277 -15.07 -22.36 -5.42
CA GLY A 277 -14.23 -23.15 -6.33
C GLY A 277 -12.94 -22.47 -6.79
N CYS A 278 -12.54 -21.33 -6.21
CA CYS A 278 -11.31 -20.65 -6.57
C CYS A 278 -10.08 -21.40 -6.04
N THR A 279 -9.23 -21.89 -6.95
CA THR A 279 -7.96 -22.56 -6.61
C THR A 279 -6.79 -21.59 -6.43
N ARG A 280 -7.04 -20.28 -6.62
CA ARG A 280 -6.06 -19.20 -6.44
C ARG A 280 -6.77 -17.91 -6.06
N VAL A 281 -6.18 -17.16 -5.13
CA VAL A 281 -6.60 -15.80 -4.78
C VAL A 281 -5.49 -14.80 -5.14
N GLU A 282 -5.86 -13.58 -5.51
CA GLU A 282 -4.96 -12.43 -5.61
C GLU A 282 -5.54 -11.17 -4.96
N ALA A 283 -4.68 -10.19 -4.66
CA ALA A 283 -5.05 -8.92 -4.03
C ALA A 283 -4.19 -7.80 -4.61
N LEU A 284 -4.82 -6.67 -4.93
CA LEU A 284 -4.15 -5.53 -5.54
C LEU A 284 -3.60 -4.59 -4.46
N ALA A 285 -2.48 -4.97 -3.85
CA ALA A 285 -1.74 -4.12 -2.92
C ALA A 285 -0.86 -3.11 -3.70
N GLU A 286 -1.12 -1.82 -3.51
CA GLU A 286 -0.31 -0.76 -4.11
C GLU A 286 1.05 -0.64 -3.41
N ILE A 287 2.13 -0.68 -4.20
CA ILE A 287 3.50 -0.86 -3.71
C ILE A 287 4.00 0.37 -2.94
N GLU A 288 3.46 1.56 -3.23
CA GLU A 288 3.82 2.80 -2.55
C GLU A 288 3.03 3.02 -1.25
N ILE A 289 1.93 2.27 -1.02
CA ILE A 289 1.08 2.38 0.19
C ILE A 289 1.63 1.50 1.34
N GLY A 290 2.85 1.84 1.77
CA GLY A 290 3.41 1.49 3.08
C GLY A 290 3.38 0.00 3.47
N ALA A 291 2.61 -0.32 4.52
CA ALA A 291 2.71 -1.61 5.22
C ALA A 291 1.95 -2.79 4.57
N ALA A 292 1.25 -2.58 3.45
CA ALA A 292 0.43 -3.62 2.81
C ALA A 292 1.22 -4.83 2.26
N PRO A 293 2.36 -4.67 1.57
CA PRO A 293 3.17 -5.83 1.11
C PRO A 293 3.66 -6.68 2.27
N ASP A 294 3.95 -6.03 3.39
CA ASP A 294 4.43 -6.61 4.63
C ASP A 294 3.33 -7.39 5.37
N PHE A 295 2.07 -6.94 5.26
CA PHE A 295 0.90 -7.66 5.74
C PHE A 295 0.69 -8.97 4.96
N PHE A 296 0.57 -8.91 3.64
CA PHE A 296 0.35 -10.10 2.81
C PHE A 296 1.51 -11.12 2.90
N ARG A 297 2.78 -10.68 2.94
CA ARG A 297 3.92 -11.58 3.20
C ARG A 297 3.79 -12.36 4.53
N ARG A 298 3.22 -11.76 5.58
CA ARG A 298 2.96 -12.44 6.87
C ARG A 298 1.73 -13.34 6.88
N LEU A 299 0.96 -13.38 5.78
CA LEU A 299 -0.05 -14.40 5.49
C LEU A 299 0.48 -15.52 4.58
N GLY A 300 1.77 -15.50 4.20
CA GLY A 300 2.35 -16.47 3.27
C GLY A 300 2.13 -16.15 1.79
N TRP A 301 1.49 -15.03 1.46
CA TRP A 301 1.17 -14.67 0.08
C TRP A 301 2.42 -14.29 -0.73
N THR A 302 2.55 -14.86 -1.93
CA THR A 302 3.63 -14.57 -2.88
C THR A 302 3.27 -13.41 -3.82
N ARG A 303 4.22 -12.51 -4.09
CA ARG A 303 4.03 -11.36 -5.00
C ARG A 303 4.11 -11.79 -6.47
N ALA A 304 3.05 -11.57 -7.24
CA ALA A 304 2.86 -12.28 -8.53
C ALA A 304 2.73 -11.43 -9.81
N THR A 305 2.51 -10.11 -9.76
CA THR A 305 2.17 -9.34 -10.98
C THR A 305 2.53 -7.85 -10.93
N TYR A 306 2.44 -7.19 -12.10
CA TYR A 306 2.43 -5.74 -12.28
C TYR A 306 1.06 -5.31 -12.80
N ARG A 307 0.41 -4.37 -12.12
CA ARG A 307 -0.88 -3.81 -12.55
C ARG A 307 -0.65 -2.69 -13.55
N TYR A 308 -1.32 -2.77 -14.70
CA TYR A 308 -1.59 -1.64 -15.57
C TYR A 308 -3.02 -1.15 -15.31
N ALA A 309 -3.24 0.16 -15.39
CA ALA A 309 -4.54 0.78 -15.28
C ALA A 309 -4.64 1.91 -16.31
N ARG A 310 -5.83 2.10 -16.85
CA ARG A 310 -6.23 3.24 -17.67
C ARG A 310 -7.71 3.46 -17.39
N ASP A 311 -8.06 4.68 -17.00
CA ASP A 311 -9.44 5.08 -16.86
C ASP A 311 -10.08 5.27 -18.24
N LEU A 312 -11.39 5.02 -18.31
CA LEU A 312 -12.19 5.16 -19.52
C LEU A 312 -13.21 6.26 -19.28
N ASP A 313 -13.42 7.12 -20.28
CA ASP A 313 -14.51 8.08 -20.30
C ASP A 313 -15.80 7.31 -20.68
N VAL A 314 -16.79 7.27 -19.78
CA VAL A 314 -18.05 6.49 -19.91
C VAL A 314 -19.24 7.30 -19.42
#